data_AF-A0A2L0S3T4-F1
#
_entry.id   AF-A0A2L0S3T4-F1
#
_cell.length_a   1.000
_cell.length_b   1.000
_cell.length_c   1.000
_cell.angle_alpha   90.00
_cell.angle_beta   90.00
_cell.angle_gamma   90.00
#
_symmetry.space_group_name_H-M   'P 1'
#
loop_
_entity.id
_entity.type
_entity.pdbx_description
1 polymer ?
#
loop_
_entity_poly.entity_id
_entity_poly.type
_entity_poly.pdbx_seq_one_letter_code
_entity_poly.pdbx_strand_id
1 'polypeptide(L)'
;MSLPSLRLKANADRRLRNGHLWVYSNEIDVAATPLHGFQAGDQAILEAAGGKTLGIVAMSPNNLICARLLSRDIKLPLDKSLLVHRLNVALSLRDRLFDKPFYRLVYGDSDLLPGLVVDRFGDILVVQIASATMEAHKEDVIAALTQVLKPSGILFKNDSAARDAEGLNRYVETVFGLVPEWVALEENGVKFEAPVIQGQKTGWFYDHRMNRARLAPYAKGKRVLDLYSYIGGWGVQAAAFGASEVFCVDASAFALDGVERNAALNGVTEKMTCIEGDVFEALKELKASEERFDVIVADPPAFIKRKKDMKNGEGAYRRLNEQAMRLLSKDGILVSASCSMHLPEDDLQNILLTSARHLDRNIQMLERGGQGPDHPVHPAIVETRYIKSITCRLLPNS
;
A
#
# COMPACT_ATOMS: atom_id res chain seq x y z
N MET A 1 6.42 17.14 -32.54
CA MET A 1 7.10 15.96 -33.12
C MET A 1 6.15 14.77 -33.02
N SER A 2 6.14 13.88 -34.01
CA SER A 2 5.37 12.63 -33.92
C SER A 2 6.12 11.62 -33.06
N LEU A 3 5.43 10.98 -32.11
CA LEU A 3 6.00 9.93 -31.28
C LEU A 3 6.34 8.68 -32.13
N PRO A 4 7.40 7.92 -31.80
CA PRO A 4 7.72 6.67 -32.48
C PRO A 4 6.63 5.60 -32.28
N SER A 5 6.48 4.66 -33.21
CA SER A 5 5.50 3.57 -33.13
C SER A 5 6.07 2.34 -32.42
N LEU A 6 5.29 1.67 -31.56
CA LEU A 6 5.57 0.36 -30.97
C LEU A 6 4.52 -0.65 -31.44
N ARG A 7 4.92 -1.67 -32.21
CA ARG A 7 3.99 -2.63 -32.81
C ARG A 7 3.85 -3.93 -32.00
N LEU A 8 2.62 -4.34 -31.78
CA LEU A 8 2.28 -5.64 -31.18
C LEU A 8 2.30 -6.78 -32.19
N LYS A 9 2.59 -7.99 -31.73
CA LYS A 9 2.34 -9.24 -32.46
C LYS A 9 0.84 -9.44 -32.72
N ALA A 10 0.51 -10.28 -33.70
CA ALA A 10 -0.86 -10.67 -33.97
C ALA A 10 -1.55 -11.23 -32.72
N ASN A 11 -2.80 -10.82 -32.47
CA ASN A 11 -3.64 -11.20 -31.32
C ASN A 11 -3.13 -10.77 -29.92
N ALA A 12 -2.02 -10.04 -29.81
CA ALA A 12 -1.47 -9.61 -28.52
C ALA A 12 -2.20 -8.39 -27.92
N ASP A 13 -3.11 -7.76 -28.67
CA ASP A 13 -3.91 -6.61 -28.22
C ASP A 13 -5.11 -6.99 -27.32
N ARG A 14 -5.40 -8.29 -27.17
CA ARG A 14 -6.59 -8.79 -26.46
C ARG A 14 -6.68 -8.29 -25.02
N ARG A 15 -5.57 -8.27 -24.27
CA ARG A 15 -5.55 -7.84 -22.86
C ARG A 15 -5.89 -6.35 -22.74
N LEU A 16 -5.32 -5.52 -23.63
CA LEU A 16 -5.57 -4.10 -23.71
C LEU A 16 -7.03 -3.79 -24.11
N ARG A 17 -7.60 -4.57 -25.02
CA ARG A 17 -9.04 -4.45 -25.38
C ARG A 17 -9.95 -4.77 -24.20
N ASN A 18 -9.54 -5.67 -23.32
CA ASN A 18 -10.24 -6.00 -22.08
C ASN A 18 -9.94 -5.02 -20.92
N GLY A 19 -9.26 -3.91 -21.20
CA GLY A 19 -9.04 -2.82 -20.24
C GLY A 19 -7.73 -2.87 -19.48
N HIS A 20 -6.86 -3.87 -19.68
CA HIS A 20 -5.53 -3.87 -19.08
C HIS A 20 -4.67 -2.73 -19.64
N LEU A 21 -3.70 -2.26 -18.86
CA LEU A 21 -2.86 -1.12 -19.24
C LEU A 21 -1.42 -1.51 -19.58
N TRP A 22 -0.93 -2.65 -19.09
CA TRP A 22 0.44 -3.09 -19.36
C TRP A 22 0.58 -3.83 -20.68
N VAL A 23 1.73 -3.61 -21.32
CA VAL A 23 2.21 -4.25 -22.53
C VAL A 23 3.50 -5.01 -22.20
N TYR A 24 3.54 -6.29 -22.55
CA TYR A 24 4.66 -7.15 -22.17
C TYR A 24 5.68 -7.28 -23.30
N SER A 25 6.97 -7.40 -22.98
CA SER A 25 8.05 -7.46 -23.99
C SER A 25 7.90 -8.63 -24.95
N ASN A 26 7.34 -9.76 -24.50
CA ASN A 26 7.06 -10.92 -25.33
C ASN A 26 5.88 -10.73 -26.31
N GLU A 27 5.08 -9.68 -26.14
CA GLU A 27 3.93 -9.31 -26.97
C GLU A 27 4.31 -8.36 -28.12
N ILE A 28 5.54 -7.83 -28.13
CA ILE A 28 6.04 -6.89 -29.14
C ILE A 28 6.55 -7.61 -30.39
N ASP A 29 6.19 -7.09 -31.56
CA ASP A 29 6.81 -7.48 -32.83
C ASP A 29 8.17 -6.77 -32.97
N VAL A 30 9.21 -7.39 -32.39
CA VAL A 30 10.57 -6.83 -32.39
C VAL A 30 11.22 -6.77 -33.78
N ALA A 31 10.68 -7.48 -34.78
CA ALA A 31 11.15 -7.37 -36.15
C ALA A 31 10.63 -6.09 -36.82
N ALA A 32 9.37 -5.73 -36.54
CA ALA A 32 8.79 -4.47 -36.99
C ALA A 32 9.25 -3.26 -36.16
N THR A 33 9.39 -3.42 -34.85
CA THR A 33 9.82 -2.36 -33.93
C THR A 33 10.71 -2.91 -32.83
N PRO A 34 12.04 -2.84 -32.98
CA PRO A 34 12.97 -3.34 -31.97
C PRO A 34 12.92 -2.52 -30.67
N LEU A 35 12.82 -3.19 -29.52
CA LEU A 35 12.74 -2.52 -28.21
C LEU A 35 14.00 -1.70 -27.85
N HIS A 36 15.17 -2.09 -28.36
CA HIS A 36 16.42 -1.34 -28.13
C HIS A 36 16.47 0.02 -28.87
N GLY A 37 15.50 0.29 -29.75
CA GLY A 37 15.31 1.60 -30.37
C GLY A 37 14.64 2.63 -29.46
N PHE A 38 14.22 2.24 -28.26
CA PHE A 38 13.61 3.12 -27.26
C PHE A 38 14.51 3.24 -26.04
N GLN A 39 14.41 4.39 -25.37
CA GLN A 39 15.00 4.63 -24.07
C GLN A 39 13.94 4.53 -22.97
N ALA A 40 14.35 4.14 -21.77
CA ALA A 40 13.48 4.21 -20.60
C ALA A 40 13.16 5.69 -20.34
N GLY A 41 11.86 6.03 -20.27
CA GLY A 41 11.43 7.42 -20.23
C GLY A 41 10.63 7.86 -21.45
N ASP A 42 10.84 7.22 -22.60
CA ASP A 42 10.18 7.61 -23.84
C ASP A 42 8.65 7.44 -23.78
N GLN A 43 7.97 8.14 -24.68
CA GLN A 43 6.59 7.89 -25.04
C GLN A 43 6.53 7.35 -26.48
N ALA A 44 5.60 6.42 -26.74
CA ALA A 44 5.42 5.82 -28.07
C ALA A 44 3.94 5.67 -28.42
N ILE A 45 3.62 5.65 -29.72
CA ILE A 45 2.31 5.26 -30.23
C ILE A 45 2.25 3.74 -30.30
N LEU A 46 1.36 3.12 -29.53
CA LEU A 46 1.13 1.69 -29.59
C LEU A 46 0.24 1.33 -30.78
N GLU A 47 0.66 0.35 -31.57
CA GLU A 47 -0.08 -0.16 -32.73
C GLU A 47 -0.40 -1.65 -32.58
N ALA A 48 -1.58 -2.05 -33.01
CA ALA A 48 -1.88 -3.46 -33.25
C ALA A 48 -1.06 -4.00 -34.43
N ALA A 49 -1.00 -5.33 -34.59
CA ALA A 49 -0.26 -5.97 -35.67
C ALA A 49 -0.61 -5.45 -37.08
N GLY A 50 -1.88 -5.08 -37.32
CA GLY A 50 -2.34 -4.52 -38.59
C GLY A 50 -2.10 -3.00 -38.75
N GLY A 51 -1.32 -2.36 -37.88
CA GLY A 51 -1.01 -0.93 -37.94
C GLY A 51 -2.10 -0.01 -37.35
N LYS A 52 -3.18 -0.57 -36.80
CA LYS A 52 -4.21 0.24 -36.12
C LYS A 52 -3.65 0.82 -34.82
N THR A 53 -3.73 2.14 -34.66
CA THR A 53 -3.36 2.83 -33.43
C THR A 53 -4.24 2.43 -32.24
N LEU A 54 -3.60 2.17 -31.09
CA LEU A 54 -4.22 1.76 -29.83
C LEU A 54 -4.12 2.84 -28.74
N GLY A 55 -3.14 3.74 -28.83
CA GLY A 55 -2.93 4.83 -27.89
C GLY A 55 -1.47 5.23 -27.72
N ILE A 56 -1.19 6.05 -26.70
CA ILE A 56 0.16 6.42 -26.27
C ILE A 56 0.55 5.56 -25.07
N VAL A 57 1.79 5.08 -25.05
CA VAL A 57 2.38 4.30 -23.95
C VAL A 57 3.62 4.99 -23.39
N ALA A 58 3.84 4.82 -22.08
CA ALA A 58 5.10 5.08 -21.39
C ALA A 58 6.03 3.89 -21.56
N MET A 59 7.29 4.12 -21.92
CA MET A 59 8.26 3.09 -22.26
C MET A 59 9.21 2.73 -21.11
N SER A 60 9.35 1.42 -20.90
CA SER A 60 10.28 0.76 -19.98
C SER A 60 10.97 -0.42 -20.70
N PRO A 61 11.72 -0.18 -21.79
CA PRO A 61 12.05 -1.20 -22.80
C PRO A 61 12.86 -2.41 -22.27
N ASN A 62 13.55 -2.24 -21.14
CA ASN A 62 14.37 -3.28 -20.53
C ASN A 62 13.59 -4.22 -19.58
N ASN A 63 12.29 -3.95 -19.37
CA ASN A 63 11.44 -4.68 -18.43
C ASN A 63 10.48 -5.65 -19.12
N LEU A 64 10.03 -6.66 -18.35
CA LEU A 64 8.98 -7.56 -18.82
C LEU A 64 7.69 -6.79 -19.11
N ILE A 65 7.31 -5.85 -18.24
CA ILE A 65 6.32 -4.81 -18.56
C ILE A 65 7.09 -3.70 -19.30
N CYS A 66 7.15 -3.82 -20.62
CA CYS A 66 7.97 -2.94 -21.46
C CYS A 66 7.30 -1.61 -21.81
N ALA A 67 5.97 -1.55 -21.66
CA ALA A 67 5.19 -0.35 -21.88
C ALA A 67 3.91 -0.33 -21.02
N ARG A 68 3.43 0.88 -20.68
CA ARG A 68 2.17 1.09 -19.96
C ARG A 68 1.32 2.13 -20.68
N LEU A 69 0.07 1.82 -20.96
CA LEU A 69 -0.87 2.70 -21.66
C LEU A 69 -1.17 3.96 -20.83
N LEU A 70 -0.92 5.12 -21.42
CA LEU A 70 -1.17 6.45 -20.83
C LEU A 70 -2.51 7.02 -21.29
N SER A 71 -2.77 6.95 -22.59
CA SER A 71 -3.96 7.51 -23.22
C SER A 71 -4.35 6.69 -24.44
N ARG A 72 -5.65 6.56 -24.71
CA ARG A 72 -6.15 6.02 -26.00
C ARG A 72 -6.25 7.08 -27.09
N ASP A 73 -6.22 8.36 -26.70
CA ASP A 73 -6.19 9.48 -27.63
C ASP A 73 -4.74 9.92 -27.83
N ILE A 74 -4.25 9.81 -29.08
CA ILE A 74 -2.89 10.21 -29.47
C ILE A 74 -2.64 11.71 -29.41
N LYS A 75 -3.68 12.52 -29.19
CA LYS A 75 -3.54 13.97 -28.97
C LYS A 75 -3.20 14.32 -27.52
N LEU A 76 -3.25 13.35 -26.62
CA LEU A 76 -3.03 13.55 -25.18
C LEU A 76 -1.78 12.78 -24.73
N PRO A 77 -0.57 13.28 -25.05
CA PRO A 77 0.66 12.74 -24.47
C PRO A 77 0.68 12.98 -22.95
N LEU A 78 1.58 12.29 -22.25
CA LEU A 78 1.90 12.65 -20.88
C LEU A 78 2.62 14.00 -20.90
N ASP A 79 1.95 15.00 -20.35
CA ASP A 79 2.44 16.36 -20.13
C ASP A 79 1.70 16.95 -18.92
N LYS A 80 2.05 18.19 -18.55
CA LYS A 80 1.37 18.91 -17.47
C LYS A 80 -0.16 18.94 -17.64
N SER A 81 -0.69 19.12 -18.86
CA SER A 81 -2.13 19.24 -19.08
C SER A 81 -2.87 17.94 -18.80
N LEU A 82 -2.33 16.81 -19.28
CA LEU A 82 -2.88 15.49 -18.97
C LEU A 82 -2.79 15.19 -17.47
N LEU A 83 -1.67 15.53 -16.83
CA LEU A 83 -1.48 15.36 -15.39
C LEU A 83 -2.51 16.17 -14.59
N VAL A 84 -2.71 17.45 -14.91
CA VAL A 84 -3.74 18.29 -14.26
C VAL A 84 -5.13 17.67 -14.42
N HIS A 85 -5.47 17.19 -15.62
CA HIS A 85 -6.76 16.55 -15.84
C HIS A 85 -6.92 15.28 -14.98
N ARG A 86 -5.95 14.38 -14.99
CA ARG A 86 -5.99 13.12 -14.22
C ARG A 86 -5.98 13.34 -12.72
N LEU A 87 -5.22 14.32 -12.23
CA LEU A 87 -5.23 14.72 -10.82
C LEU A 87 -6.61 15.23 -10.38
N ASN A 88 -7.29 16.05 -11.19
CA ASN A 88 -8.66 16.48 -10.88
C ASN A 88 -9.65 15.31 -10.86
N VAL A 89 -9.51 14.35 -11.77
CA VAL A 89 -10.33 13.13 -11.76
C VAL A 89 -10.08 12.32 -10.47
N ALA A 90 -8.83 12.07 -10.13
CA ALA A 90 -8.46 11.34 -8.91
C ALA A 90 -8.94 12.08 -7.65
N LEU A 91 -8.76 13.40 -7.59
CA LEU A 91 -9.23 14.27 -6.51
C LEU A 91 -10.76 14.21 -6.36
N SER A 92 -11.51 14.24 -7.45
CA SER A 92 -12.98 14.20 -7.39
C SER A 92 -13.53 12.95 -6.70
N LEU A 93 -12.83 11.82 -6.79
CA LEU A 93 -13.18 10.60 -6.04
C LEU A 93 -12.88 10.78 -4.55
N ARG A 94 -11.71 11.34 -4.20
CA ARG A 94 -11.31 11.49 -2.80
C ARG A 94 -12.15 12.54 -2.09
N ASP A 95 -12.47 13.66 -2.74
CA ASP A 95 -13.37 14.69 -2.19
C ASP A 95 -14.80 14.17 -1.98
N ARG A 96 -15.22 13.14 -2.73
CA ARG A 96 -16.51 12.47 -2.48
C ARG A 96 -16.48 11.57 -1.24
N LEU A 97 -15.32 10.96 -0.95
CA LEU A 97 -15.20 9.89 0.04
C LEU A 97 -14.63 10.33 1.38
N PHE A 98 -13.93 11.46 1.41
CA PHE A 98 -13.22 11.93 2.59
C PHE A 98 -13.50 13.41 2.85
N ASP A 99 -13.95 13.71 4.06
CA ASP A 99 -14.24 15.09 4.47
C ASP A 99 -12.97 15.92 4.71
N LYS A 100 -11.83 15.24 4.91
CA LYS A 100 -10.53 15.86 5.20
C LYS A 100 -9.45 15.35 4.25
N PRO A 101 -8.47 16.20 3.90
CA PRO A 101 -7.40 15.89 2.94
C PRO A 101 -6.29 14.96 3.49
N PHE A 102 -6.67 13.83 4.05
CA PHE A 102 -5.76 12.78 4.52
C PHE A 102 -6.12 11.50 3.77
N TYR A 103 -5.40 11.16 2.71
CA TYR A 103 -5.69 9.98 1.87
C TYR A 103 -4.60 9.77 0.84
N ARG A 104 -4.61 8.60 0.18
CA ARG A 104 -3.92 8.43 -1.11
C ARG A 104 -4.68 9.13 -2.23
N LEU A 105 -4.11 10.21 -2.76
CA LEU A 105 -4.68 10.93 -3.89
C LEU A 105 -4.52 10.17 -5.21
N VAL A 106 -3.32 9.65 -5.47
CA VAL A 106 -3.01 8.91 -6.71
C VAL A 106 -2.46 7.54 -6.37
N TYR A 107 -3.02 6.50 -6.97
CA TYR A 107 -2.62 5.11 -6.84
C TYR A 107 -2.25 4.48 -8.19
N GLY A 108 -1.22 5.05 -8.83
CA GLY A 108 -0.56 4.47 -9.99
C GLY A 108 -1.49 4.19 -11.18
N ASP A 109 -1.39 2.98 -11.71
CA ASP A 109 -2.17 2.50 -12.85
C ASP A 109 -3.69 2.61 -12.63
N SER A 110 -4.17 2.48 -11.39
CA SER A 110 -5.60 2.56 -11.07
C SER A 110 -6.19 3.96 -11.25
N ASP A 111 -5.37 5.01 -11.16
CA ASP A 111 -5.74 6.40 -11.44
C ASP A 111 -5.24 6.85 -12.83
N LEU A 112 -4.82 5.90 -13.69
CA LEU A 112 -4.29 6.13 -15.03
C LEU A 112 -3.04 7.03 -15.05
N LEU A 113 -2.22 6.92 -14.00
CA LEU A 113 -0.98 7.65 -13.79
C LEU A 113 0.15 6.65 -13.45
N PRO A 114 0.57 5.81 -14.42
CA PRO A 114 1.45 4.67 -14.16
C PRO A 114 2.80 5.10 -13.57
N GLY A 115 3.14 4.52 -12.42
CA GLY A 115 4.36 4.84 -11.68
C GLY A 115 4.29 6.11 -10.83
N LEU A 116 3.13 6.75 -10.68
CA LEU A 116 2.93 7.86 -9.75
C LEU A 116 2.08 7.44 -8.55
N VAL A 117 2.56 7.70 -7.36
CA VAL A 117 1.80 7.62 -6.11
C VAL A 117 1.86 8.97 -5.42
N VAL A 118 0.73 9.46 -4.91
CA VAL A 118 0.66 10.71 -4.16
C VAL A 118 -0.17 10.48 -2.91
N ASP A 119 0.46 10.57 -1.76
CA ASP A 119 -0.23 10.59 -0.46
C ASP A 119 -0.36 12.04 0.01
N ARG A 120 -1.57 12.40 0.44
CA ARG A 120 -1.93 13.74 0.90
C ARG A 120 -2.02 13.75 2.42
N PHE A 121 -1.30 14.68 3.03
CA PHE A 121 -1.25 14.93 4.47
C PHE A 121 -1.64 16.40 4.71
N GLY A 122 -2.93 16.71 4.57
CA GLY A 122 -3.38 18.09 4.65
C GLY A 122 -2.99 18.87 3.40
N ASP A 123 -2.16 19.86 3.61
CA ASP A 123 -1.51 20.71 2.61
C ASP A 123 -0.10 20.22 2.22
N ILE A 124 0.40 19.14 2.83
CA ILE A 124 1.67 18.49 2.46
C ILE A 124 1.40 17.29 1.55
N LEU A 125 2.23 17.11 0.53
CA LEU A 125 2.18 15.97 -0.39
C LEU A 125 3.46 15.15 -0.29
N VAL A 126 3.31 13.83 -0.17
CA VAL A 126 4.42 12.88 -0.29
C VAL A 126 4.21 12.07 -1.56
N VAL A 127 5.16 12.17 -2.49
CA VAL A 127 5.05 11.64 -3.84
C VAL A 127 6.10 10.57 -4.05
N GLN A 128 5.70 9.46 -4.66
CA GLN A 128 6.62 8.45 -5.18
C GLN A 128 6.47 8.34 -6.69
N ILE A 129 7.60 8.39 -7.37
CA ILE A 129 7.75 8.14 -8.79
C ILE A 129 8.52 6.83 -8.95
N ALA A 130 7.99 5.89 -9.72
CA ALA A 130 8.52 4.56 -9.88
C ALA A 130 8.58 4.09 -11.34
N SER A 131 8.31 4.97 -12.31
CA SER A 131 8.47 4.68 -13.75
C SER A 131 9.39 5.72 -14.38
N ALA A 132 10.22 5.31 -15.35
CA ALA A 132 11.16 6.21 -16.01
C ALA A 132 10.45 7.35 -16.76
N THR A 133 9.31 7.08 -17.41
CA THR A 133 8.54 8.11 -18.10
C THR A 133 7.98 9.14 -17.12
N MET A 134 7.43 8.73 -15.97
CA MET A 134 6.95 9.69 -14.99
C MET A 134 8.10 10.51 -14.37
N GLU A 135 9.28 9.90 -14.19
CA GLU A 135 10.49 10.61 -13.73
C GLU A 135 10.94 11.69 -14.73
N ALA A 136 10.91 11.39 -16.02
CA ALA A 136 11.22 12.36 -17.07
C ALA A 136 10.26 13.56 -17.07
N HIS A 137 9.05 13.38 -16.55
CA HIS A 137 8.00 14.40 -16.42
C HIS A 137 7.85 14.94 -14.98
N LYS A 138 8.84 14.76 -14.10
CA LYS A 138 8.72 15.15 -12.69
C LYS A 138 8.44 16.64 -12.47
N GLU A 139 8.97 17.52 -13.31
CA GLU A 139 8.69 18.97 -13.26
C GLU A 139 7.22 19.27 -13.60
N ASP A 140 6.67 18.56 -14.59
CA ASP A 140 5.24 18.65 -14.92
C ASP A 140 4.37 18.13 -13.76
N VAL A 141 4.81 17.08 -13.05
CA VAL A 141 4.14 16.57 -11.85
C VAL A 141 4.10 17.63 -10.75
N ILE A 142 5.24 18.26 -10.44
CA ILE A 142 5.32 19.35 -9.44
C ILE A 142 4.37 20.49 -9.84
N ALA A 143 4.43 20.94 -11.10
CA ALA A 143 3.61 22.04 -11.58
C ALA A 143 2.11 21.70 -11.57
N ALA A 144 1.73 20.46 -11.91
CA ALA A 144 0.35 20.01 -11.90
C ALA A 144 -0.21 19.86 -10.47
N LEU A 145 0.55 19.27 -9.55
CA LEU A 145 0.18 19.16 -8.13
C LEU A 145 0.02 20.55 -7.50
N THR A 146 0.96 21.45 -7.77
CA THR A 146 0.91 22.83 -7.27
C THR A 146 -0.34 23.56 -7.76
N GLN A 147 -0.68 23.40 -9.04
CA GLN A 147 -1.87 24.01 -9.64
C GLN A 147 -3.18 23.46 -9.06
N VAL A 148 -3.29 22.14 -8.93
CA VAL A 148 -4.54 21.47 -8.53
C VAL A 148 -4.78 21.58 -7.02
N LEU A 149 -3.75 21.37 -6.21
CA LEU A 149 -3.89 21.17 -4.76
C LEU A 149 -3.43 22.36 -3.93
N LYS A 150 -2.61 23.26 -4.50
CA LYS A 150 -1.98 24.40 -3.81
C LYS A 150 -1.34 23.99 -2.47
N PRO A 151 -0.45 22.98 -2.46
CA PRO A 151 0.17 22.48 -1.24
C PRO A 151 1.14 23.51 -0.66
N SER A 152 1.47 23.39 0.63
CA SER A 152 2.54 24.15 1.27
C SER A 152 3.91 23.47 1.14
N GLY A 153 3.93 22.17 0.82
CA GLY A 153 5.15 21.41 0.61
C GLY A 153 4.93 20.12 -0.20
N ILE A 154 5.93 19.75 -1.01
CA ILE A 154 5.97 18.48 -1.75
C ILE A 154 7.30 17.78 -1.48
N LEU A 155 7.23 16.55 -0.99
CA LEU A 155 8.35 15.65 -0.79
C LEU A 155 8.32 14.56 -1.85
N PHE A 156 9.41 14.40 -2.60
CA PHE A 156 9.67 13.20 -3.37
C PHE A 156 10.34 12.18 -2.48
N LYS A 157 9.64 11.09 -2.18
CA LYS A 157 10.14 9.95 -1.40
C LYS A 157 10.42 8.76 -2.31
N ASN A 158 11.41 8.95 -3.16
CA ASN A 158 11.81 8.06 -4.22
C ASN A 158 12.91 7.08 -3.77
N ASP A 159 12.76 6.49 -2.58
CA ASP A 159 13.73 5.57 -1.96
C ASP A 159 13.36 4.08 -2.09
N SER A 160 12.22 3.80 -2.75
CA SER A 160 11.72 2.45 -2.97
C SER A 160 12.60 1.63 -3.91
N ALA A 161 12.77 0.34 -3.58
CA ALA A 161 13.46 -0.64 -4.42
C ALA A 161 12.78 -0.91 -5.77
N ALA A 162 11.52 -0.48 -5.95
CA ALA A 162 10.85 -0.56 -7.24
C ALA A 162 11.56 0.26 -8.33
N ARG A 163 12.31 1.31 -7.95
CA ARG A 163 13.05 2.18 -8.88
C ARG A 163 14.24 1.48 -9.55
N ASP A 164 14.85 0.51 -8.87
CA ASP A 164 15.99 -0.25 -9.42
C ASP A 164 15.60 -1.02 -10.68
N ALA A 165 14.37 -1.54 -10.73
CA ALA A 165 13.85 -2.26 -11.89
C ALA A 165 13.72 -1.36 -13.13
N GLU A 166 13.59 -0.04 -12.94
CA GLU A 166 13.53 0.93 -14.04
C GLU A 166 14.89 1.64 -14.25
N GLY A 167 15.95 1.22 -13.54
CA GLY A 167 17.28 1.82 -13.62
C GLY A 167 17.37 3.23 -13.04
N LEU A 168 16.44 3.60 -12.14
CA LEU A 168 16.35 4.93 -11.57
C LEU A 168 17.10 5.06 -10.25
N ASN A 169 17.76 6.20 -10.04
CA ASN A 169 18.39 6.54 -8.77
C ASN A 169 17.34 6.66 -7.66
N ARG A 170 17.69 6.23 -6.46
CA ARG A 170 16.88 6.43 -5.25
C ARG A 170 17.26 7.74 -4.56
N TYR A 171 16.27 8.51 -4.11
CA TYR A 171 16.49 9.76 -3.39
C TYR A 171 15.27 10.16 -2.54
N VAL A 172 15.50 11.05 -1.59
CA VAL A 172 14.46 11.75 -0.82
C VAL A 172 14.75 13.24 -0.90
N GLU A 173 13.82 14.03 -1.41
CA GLU A 173 14.04 15.45 -1.71
C GLU A 173 12.76 16.27 -1.53
N THR A 174 12.84 17.39 -0.81
CA THR A 174 11.78 18.39 -0.79
C THR A 174 11.88 19.23 -2.06
N VAL A 175 10.93 19.04 -2.98
CA VAL A 175 10.96 19.64 -4.32
C VAL A 175 10.11 20.91 -4.44
N PHE A 176 9.28 21.19 -3.43
CA PHE A 176 8.49 22.41 -3.35
C PHE A 176 8.21 22.77 -1.90
N GLY A 177 8.28 24.06 -1.57
CA GLY A 177 7.90 24.58 -0.25
C GLY A 177 8.70 24.01 0.91
N LEU A 178 8.05 23.83 2.06
CA LEU A 178 8.64 23.27 3.26
C LEU A 178 7.90 22.00 3.67
N VAL A 179 8.63 20.92 3.90
CA VAL A 179 8.07 19.66 4.43
C VAL A 179 8.71 19.36 5.77
N PRO A 180 7.94 19.38 6.88
CA PRO A 180 8.43 18.96 8.19
C PRO A 180 8.84 17.48 8.21
N GLU A 181 9.74 17.11 9.13
CA GLU A 181 10.12 15.69 9.31
C GLU A 181 8.93 14.82 9.74
N TRP A 182 8.09 15.37 10.63
CA TRP A 182 6.87 14.78 11.14
C TRP A 182 5.67 15.59 10.67
N VAL A 183 4.77 14.96 9.91
CA VAL A 183 3.62 15.62 9.29
C VAL A 183 2.34 15.11 9.92
N ALA A 184 1.49 16.05 10.34
CA ALA A 184 0.21 15.75 10.96
C ALA A 184 -0.78 15.11 9.97
N LEU A 185 -1.55 14.16 10.47
CA LEU A 185 -2.70 13.59 9.79
C LEU A 185 -3.82 13.22 10.78
N GLU A 186 -5.03 13.10 10.25
CA GLU A 186 -6.17 12.57 10.99
C GLU A 186 -6.76 11.39 10.23
N GLU A 187 -7.05 10.32 10.96
CA GLU A 187 -7.72 9.15 10.41
C GLU A 187 -8.71 8.57 11.42
N ASN A 188 -9.94 8.30 10.96
CA ASN A 188 -11.01 7.70 11.79
C ASN A 188 -11.28 8.48 13.09
N GLY A 189 -11.10 9.81 13.06
CA GLY A 189 -11.25 10.69 14.23
C GLY A 189 -10.07 10.70 15.20
N VAL A 190 -8.96 10.04 14.85
CA VAL A 190 -7.74 9.92 15.68
C VAL A 190 -6.60 10.70 15.01
N LYS A 191 -5.83 11.43 15.83
CA LYS A 191 -4.72 12.28 15.35
C LYS A 191 -3.42 11.52 15.32
N PHE A 192 -2.60 11.75 14.31
CA PHE A 192 -1.29 11.16 14.16
C PHE A 192 -0.31 12.17 13.61
N GLU A 193 0.97 11.89 13.78
CA GLU A 193 2.05 12.46 13.01
C GLU A 193 2.88 11.35 12.38
N ALA A 194 3.22 11.52 11.10
CA ALA A 194 3.94 10.55 10.30
C ALA A 194 5.36 11.07 9.99
N PRO A 195 6.41 10.25 10.17
CA PRO A 195 7.78 10.63 9.84
C PRO A 195 7.98 10.50 8.33
N VAL A 196 7.57 11.50 7.55
CA VAL A 196 7.51 11.39 6.08
C VAL A 196 8.89 11.30 5.43
N ILE A 197 9.96 11.76 6.08
CA ILE A 197 11.32 11.69 5.50
C ILE A 197 11.99 10.35 5.82
N GLN A 198 12.04 9.96 7.09
CA GLN A 198 12.76 8.77 7.56
C GLN A 198 11.90 7.51 7.62
N GLY A 199 10.57 7.66 7.58
CA GLY A 199 9.61 6.57 7.74
C GLY A 199 9.50 5.63 6.55
N GLN A 200 8.78 4.53 6.76
CA GLN A 200 8.51 3.54 5.71
C GLN A 200 7.50 4.06 4.69
N LYS A 201 7.56 3.56 3.45
CA LYS A 201 6.71 4.00 2.32
C LYS A 201 6.74 5.52 2.18
N THR A 202 5.63 6.20 2.44
CA THR A 202 5.40 7.66 2.41
C THR A 202 5.32 8.26 3.82
N GLY A 203 5.60 7.48 4.86
CA GLY A 203 5.48 7.82 6.28
C GLY A 203 4.22 7.26 6.95
N TRP A 204 3.17 6.94 6.17
CA TRP A 204 1.92 6.39 6.70
C TRP A 204 1.28 5.38 5.74
N PHE A 205 0.55 4.43 6.32
CA PHE A 205 -0.14 3.36 5.59
C PHE A 205 -1.64 3.66 5.55
N TYR A 206 -2.09 4.43 4.56
CA TYR A 206 -3.54 4.71 4.37
C TYR A 206 -4.33 3.48 3.91
N ASP A 207 -3.65 2.48 3.35
CA ASP A 207 -4.25 1.25 2.80
C ASP A 207 -5.10 0.48 3.84
N HIS A 208 -4.73 0.51 5.12
CA HIS A 208 -5.47 -0.13 6.21
C HIS A 208 -6.58 0.72 6.86
N ARG A 209 -6.81 1.96 6.43
CA ARG A 209 -7.77 2.89 7.06
C ARG A 209 -9.11 2.26 7.43
N MET A 210 -9.75 1.62 6.45
CA MET A 210 -11.07 1.02 6.63
C MET A 210 -11.02 -0.18 7.59
N ASN A 211 -9.93 -0.95 7.55
CA ASN A 211 -9.76 -2.09 8.45
C ASN A 211 -9.54 -1.61 9.89
N ARG A 212 -8.77 -0.52 10.08
CA ARG A 212 -8.57 0.14 11.38
C ARG A 212 -9.88 0.69 11.95
N ALA A 213 -10.71 1.32 11.13
CA ALA A 213 -12.02 1.82 11.55
C ALA A 213 -12.93 0.70 12.08
N ARG A 214 -12.90 -0.47 11.44
CA ARG A 214 -13.68 -1.65 11.85
C ARG A 214 -13.21 -2.27 13.16
N LEU A 215 -12.06 -1.88 13.70
CA LEU A 215 -11.58 -2.34 15.02
C LEU A 215 -12.42 -1.79 16.18
N ALA A 216 -13.07 -0.63 16.00
CA ALA A 216 -13.78 0.09 17.06
C ALA A 216 -14.76 -0.77 17.92
N PRO A 217 -15.70 -1.55 17.36
CA PRO A 217 -16.60 -2.38 18.16
C PRO A 217 -15.89 -3.52 18.91
N TYR A 218 -14.70 -3.93 18.46
CA TYR A 218 -13.93 -5.01 19.09
C TYR A 218 -13.01 -4.50 20.21
N ALA A 219 -12.59 -3.23 20.16
CA ALA A 219 -11.57 -2.69 21.07
C ALA A 219 -12.11 -2.20 22.42
N LYS A 220 -13.37 -1.78 22.52
CA LYS A 220 -13.90 -1.11 23.73
C LYS A 220 -13.78 -1.97 24.99
N GLY A 221 -13.06 -1.46 25.99
CA GLY A 221 -12.81 -2.10 27.28
C GLY A 221 -11.95 -3.38 27.20
N LYS A 222 -11.22 -3.57 26.10
CA LYS A 222 -10.41 -4.76 25.84
C LYS A 222 -8.92 -4.52 26.02
N ARG A 223 -8.18 -5.58 26.34
CA ARG A 223 -6.72 -5.63 26.21
C ARG A 223 -6.35 -5.97 24.75
N VAL A 224 -5.55 -5.12 24.12
CA VAL A 224 -5.21 -5.24 22.70
C VAL A 224 -3.70 -5.44 22.53
N LEU A 225 -3.29 -6.36 21.66
CA LEU A 225 -1.90 -6.50 21.22
C LEU A 225 -1.79 -6.18 19.74
N ASP A 226 -1.01 -5.16 19.40
CA ASP A 226 -0.70 -4.73 18.05
C ASP A 226 0.71 -5.20 17.67
N LEU A 227 0.78 -6.23 16.83
CA LEU A 227 2.04 -6.81 16.35
C LEU A 227 2.44 -6.15 15.04
N TYR A 228 3.74 -5.81 14.92
CA TYR A 228 4.26 -4.99 13.82
C TYR A 228 3.60 -3.61 13.80
N SER A 229 3.51 -3.01 15.00
CA SER A 229 2.69 -1.82 15.27
C SER A 229 3.10 -0.58 14.47
N TYR A 230 4.34 -0.55 13.95
CA TYR A 230 4.94 0.63 13.35
C TYR A 230 4.77 1.84 14.28
N ILE A 231 4.25 2.97 13.81
CA ILE A 231 3.99 4.17 14.63
C ILE A 231 2.63 4.15 15.34
N GLY A 232 2.07 2.96 15.58
CA GLY A 232 0.87 2.75 16.37
C GLY A 232 -0.42 2.88 15.57
N GLY A 233 -0.39 2.53 14.28
CA GLY A 233 -1.54 2.70 13.40
C GLY A 233 -2.79 1.99 13.92
N TRP A 234 -2.66 0.74 14.34
CA TRP A 234 -3.75 -0.03 14.94
C TRP A 234 -3.87 0.23 16.43
N GLY A 235 -2.76 0.18 17.17
CA GLY A 235 -2.74 0.29 18.63
C GLY A 235 -3.30 1.61 19.17
N VAL A 236 -2.84 2.75 18.64
CA VAL A 236 -3.32 4.07 19.09
C VAL A 236 -4.81 4.26 18.77
N GLN A 237 -5.27 3.78 17.60
CA GLN A 237 -6.70 3.79 17.30
C GLN A 237 -7.49 2.90 18.26
N ALA A 238 -6.99 1.71 18.60
CA ALA A 238 -7.63 0.83 19.57
C ALA A 238 -7.78 1.52 20.94
N ALA A 239 -6.74 2.20 21.41
CA ALA A 239 -6.78 2.99 22.64
C ALA A 239 -7.79 4.14 22.56
N ALA A 240 -7.81 4.89 21.46
CA ALA A 240 -8.76 5.97 21.21
C ALA A 240 -10.21 5.47 21.11
N PHE A 241 -10.43 4.24 20.60
CA PHE A 241 -11.73 3.57 20.57
C PHE A 241 -12.14 2.97 21.92
N GLY A 242 -11.32 3.16 22.96
CA GLY A 242 -11.66 2.83 24.34
C GLY A 242 -11.14 1.48 24.82
N ALA A 243 -10.09 0.91 24.19
CA ALA A 243 -9.34 -0.19 24.80
C ALA A 243 -8.87 0.19 26.21
N SER A 244 -8.83 -0.80 27.10
CA SER A 244 -8.39 -0.61 28.48
C SER A 244 -6.87 -0.57 28.58
N GLU A 245 -6.20 -1.32 27.72
CA GLU A 245 -4.75 -1.47 27.67
C GLU A 245 -4.34 -1.92 26.27
N VAL A 246 -3.24 -1.39 25.75
CA VAL A 246 -2.74 -1.69 24.41
C VAL A 246 -1.23 -1.91 24.45
N PHE A 247 -0.79 -3.04 23.91
CA PHE A 247 0.61 -3.36 23.72
C PHE A 247 0.97 -3.20 22.25
N CYS A 248 2.01 -2.42 21.96
CA CYS A 248 2.55 -2.24 20.62
C CYS A 248 3.93 -2.90 20.55
N VAL A 249 4.09 -3.86 19.64
CA VAL A 249 5.35 -4.57 19.40
C VAL A 249 5.91 -4.16 18.05
N ASP A 250 7.15 -3.69 18.02
CA ASP A 250 7.88 -3.43 16.78
C ASP A 250 9.39 -3.62 16.99
N ALA A 251 10.11 -3.96 15.93
CA ALA A 251 11.56 -4.12 15.98
C ALA A 251 12.31 -2.77 15.88
N SER A 252 11.60 -1.69 15.55
CA SER A 252 12.18 -0.36 15.38
C SER A 252 11.87 0.55 16.56
N ALA A 253 12.88 0.89 17.35
CA ALA A 253 12.77 1.94 18.37
C ALA A 253 12.16 3.25 17.81
N PHE A 254 12.63 3.69 16.64
CA PHE A 254 12.09 4.87 15.97
C PHE A 254 10.58 4.79 15.67
N ALA A 255 10.08 3.59 15.35
CA ALA A 255 8.65 3.39 15.16
C ALA A 255 7.89 3.49 16.49
N LEU A 256 8.43 2.91 17.56
CA LEU A 256 7.85 2.98 18.91
C LEU A 256 7.88 4.40 19.51
N ASP A 257 8.91 5.20 19.23
CA ASP A 257 8.89 6.65 19.54
C ASP A 257 7.69 7.33 18.87
N GLY A 258 7.35 6.90 17.64
CA GLY A 258 6.15 7.32 16.93
C GLY A 258 4.85 6.87 17.62
N VAL A 259 4.81 5.67 18.20
CA VAL A 259 3.67 5.20 19.00
C VAL A 259 3.46 6.13 20.20
N GLU A 260 4.51 6.42 20.96
CA GLU A 260 4.45 7.27 22.15
C GLU A 260 3.98 8.69 21.80
N ARG A 261 4.56 9.26 20.75
CA ARG A 261 4.16 10.57 20.20
C ARG A 261 2.68 10.59 19.84
N ASN A 262 2.22 9.59 19.09
CA ASN A 262 0.82 9.52 18.65
C ASN A 262 -0.14 9.21 19.81
N ALA A 263 0.27 8.44 20.80
CA ALA A 263 -0.51 8.23 22.01
C ALA A 263 -0.70 9.54 22.81
N ALA A 264 0.35 10.36 22.91
CA ALA A 264 0.28 11.65 23.58
C ALA A 264 -0.67 12.62 22.87
N LEU A 265 -0.67 12.65 21.53
CA LEU A 265 -1.59 13.48 20.73
C LEU A 265 -3.07 13.17 20.98
N ASN A 266 -3.38 11.95 21.42
CA ASN A 266 -4.75 11.50 21.68
C ASN A 266 -5.05 11.35 23.18
N GLY A 267 -4.10 11.68 24.07
CA GLY A 267 -4.28 11.57 25.52
C GLY A 267 -4.56 10.14 26.00
N VAL A 268 -3.84 9.16 25.43
CA VAL A 268 -3.97 7.74 25.77
C VAL A 268 -2.66 7.08 26.19
N THR A 269 -1.61 7.87 26.44
CA THR A 269 -0.27 7.38 26.80
C THR A 269 -0.29 6.38 27.95
N GLU A 270 -1.12 6.63 28.96
CA GLU A 270 -1.25 5.78 30.16
C GLU A 270 -1.81 4.38 29.89
N LYS A 271 -2.37 4.14 28.70
CA LYS A 271 -2.92 2.84 28.27
C LYS A 271 -1.97 2.07 27.38
N MET A 272 -0.85 2.66 26.98
CA MET A 272 0.05 2.11 25.96
C MET A 272 1.30 1.51 26.60
N THR A 273 1.67 0.32 26.13
CA THR A 273 2.93 -0.34 26.46
C THR A 273 3.67 -0.65 25.16
N CYS A 274 4.88 -0.11 24.99
CA CYS A 274 5.73 -0.39 23.84
C CYS A 274 6.73 -1.51 24.17
N ILE A 275 6.87 -2.49 23.28
CA ILE A 275 7.86 -3.58 23.38
C ILE A 275 8.73 -3.53 22.13
N GLU A 276 10.00 -3.13 22.31
CA GLU A 276 11.01 -3.19 21.26
C GLU A 276 11.54 -4.61 21.11
N GLY A 277 11.39 -5.20 19.93
CA GLY A 277 11.98 -6.50 19.64
C GLY A 277 11.41 -7.19 18.41
N ASP A 278 12.01 -8.33 18.07
CA ASP A 278 11.43 -9.23 17.07
C ASP A 278 10.09 -9.77 17.58
N VAL A 279 9.06 -9.70 16.73
CA VAL A 279 7.70 -10.10 17.08
C VAL A 279 7.61 -11.57 17.53
N PHE A 280 8.39 -12.49 16.94
CA PHE A 280 8.35 -13.89 17.35
C PHE A 280 8.99 -14.11 18.73
N GLU A 281 10.00 -13.33 19.10
CA GLU A 281 10.58 -13.37 20.45
C GLU A 281 9.65 -12.71 21.48
N ALA A 282 9.10 -11.53 21.19
CA ALA A 282 8.12 -10.87 22.05
C ALA A 282 6.89 -11.77 22.31
N LEU A 283 6.37 -12.47 21.29
CA LEU A 283 5.29 -13.45 21.46
C LEU A 283 5.67 -14.61 22.39
N LYS A 284 6.93 -15.05 22.41
CA LYS A 284 7.39 -16.09 23.35
C LYS A 284 7.47 -15.55 24.77
N GLU A 285 8.00 -14.34 24.95
CA GLU A 285 8.13 -13.69 26.26
C GLU A 285 6.76 -13.40 26.86
N LEU A 286 5.84 -12.78 26.11
CA LEU A 286 4.45 -12.57 26.53
C LEU A 286 3.78 -13.88 26.94
N LYS A 287 4.03 -14.96 26.20
CA LYS A 287 3.50 -16.29 26.54
C LYS A 287 4.12 -16.84 27.82
N ALA A 288 5.42 -16.66 28.02
CA ALA A 288 6.14 -17.11 29.21
C ALA A 288 5.69 -16.33 30.46
N SER A 289 5.33 -15.05 30.30
CA SER A 289 4.72 -14.20 31.33
C SER A 289 3.22 -14.45 31.51
N GLU A 290 2.67 -15.47 30.86
CA GLU A 290 1.25 -15.84 30.90
C GLU A 290 0.26 -14.74 30.46
N GLU A 291 0.73 -13.76 29.68
CA GLU A 291 -0.12 -12.66 29.18
C GLU A 291 -1.26 -13.17 28.30
N ARG A 292 -2.40 -12.48 28.35
CA ARG A 292 -3.59 -12.75 27.53
C ARG A 292 -4.22 -11.47 27.02
N PHE A 293 -4.65 -11.51 25.77
CA PHE A 293 -5.25 -10.37 25.09
C PHE A 293 -6.63 -10.73 24.54
N ASP A 294 -7.55 -9.79 24.57
CA ASP A 294 -8.89 -10.00 24.04
C ASP A 294 -8.94 -9.75 22.53
N VAL A 295 -8.05 -8.89 22.03
CA VAL A 295 -7.88 -8.60 20.61
C VAL A 295 -6.41 -8.62 20.26
N ILE A 296 -6.04 -9.31 19.19
CA ILE A 296 -4.68 -9.28 18.64
C ILE A 296 -4.75 -8.87 17.18
N VAL A 297 -3.93 -7.89 16.79
CA VAL A 297 -3.71 -7.49 15.40
C VAL A 297 -2.36 -8.01 14.96
N ALA A 298 -2.34 -8.75 13.85
CA ALA A 298 -1.14 -9.27 13.21
C ALA A 298 -1.04 -8.70 11.79
N ASP A 299 -0.25 -7.64 11.61
CA ASP A 299 -0.07 -6.95 10.33
C ASP A 299 1.41 -6.94 9.89
N PRO A 300 1.98 -8.12 9.55
CA PRO A 300 3.40 -8.23 9.24
C PRO A 300 3.77 -7.56 7.91
N PRO A 301 5.06 -7.24 7.71
CA PRO A 301 5.58 -6.92 6.39
C PRO A 301 5.36 -8.09 5.42
N ALA A 302 5.52 -7.82 4.11
CA ALA A 302 5.33 -8.85 3.09
C ALA A 302 6.34 -10.01 3.25
N PHE A 303 5.88 -11.14 3.80
CA PHE A 303 6.65 -12.38 3.88
C PHE A 303 6.87 -13.03 2.51
N ILE A 304 6.01 -12.75 1.52
CA ILE A 304 6.13 -13.31 0.17
C ILE A 304 6.41 -12.16 -0.81
N LYS A 305 7.69 -11.81 -0.96
CA LYS A 305 8.15 -10.76 -1.89
C LYS A 305 8.16 -11.22 -3.35
N ARG A 306 8.39 -12.51 -3.60
CA ARG A 306 8.43 -13.12 -4.94
C ARG A 306 7.64 -14.41 -4.94
N LYS A 307 7.08 -14.79 -6.09
CA LYS A 307 6.30 -16.04 -6.24
C LYS A 307 7.04 -17.30 -5.76
N LYS A 308 8.37 -17.36 -5.89
CA LYS A 308 9.20 -18.48 -5.40
C LYS A 308 9.26 -18.60 -3.88
N ASP A 309 8.99 -17.51 -3.16
CA ASP A 309 9.09 -17.44 -1.70
C ASP A 309 7.77 -17.88 -1.01
N MET A 310 6.75 -18.30 -1.79
CA MET A 310 5.39 -18.61 -1.32
C MET A 310 5.37 -19.57 -0.13
N LYS A 311 5.95 -20.78 -0.29
CA LYS A 311 5.90 -21.84 0.71
C LYS A 311 6.49 -21.42 2.06
N ASN A 312 7.61 -20.68 2.02
CA ASN A 312 8.26 -20.19 3.24
C ASN A 312 7.42 -19.09 3.91
N GLY A 313 6.85 -18.18 3.11
CA GLY A 313 6.00 -17.11 3.63
C GLY A 313 4.68 -17.60 4.20
N GLU A 314 4.02 -18.59 3.59
CA GLU A 314 2.84 -19.26 4.16
C GLU A 314 3.16 -19.90 5.52
N GLY A 315 4.32 -20.55 5.63
CA GLY A 315 4.80 -21.09 6.91
C GLY A 315 5.02 -20.01 7.98
N ALA A 316 5.54 -18.84 7.60
CA ALA A 316 5.72 -17.71 8.49
C ALA A 316 4.36 -17.13 8.95
N TYR A 317 3.40 -16.95 8.03
CA TYR A 317 2.03 -16.54 8.37
C TYR A 317 1.36 -17.55 9.31
N ARG A 318 1.49 -18.85 9.03
CA ARG A 318 0.94 -19.90 9.90
C ARG A 318 1.52 -19.81 11.31
N ARG A 319 2.85 -19.71 11.44
CA ARG A 319 3.52 -19.61 12.75
C ARG A 319 3.08 -18.37 13.52
N LEU A 320 3.01 -17.21 12.86
CA LEU A 320 2.58 -15.95 13.46
C LEU A 320 1.15 -16.07 14.01
N ASN A 321 0.21 -16.54 13.19
CA ASN A 321 -1.19 -16.69 13.58
C ASN A 321 -1.36 -17.74 14.70
N GLU A 322 -0.65 -18.86 14.66
CA GLU A 322 -0.68 -19.85 15.74
C GLU A 322 -0.18 -19.28 17.08
N GLN A 323 0.89 -18.49 17.07
CA GLN A 323 1.39 -17.86 18.29
C GLN A 323 0.46 -16.77 18.81
N ALA A 324 -0.09 -15.93 17.93
CA ALA A 324 -1.10 -14.95 18.30
C ALA A 324 -2.33 -15.64 18.94
N MET A 325 -2.89 -16.67 18.29
CA MET A 325 -4.05 -17.40 18.82
C MET A 325 -3.82 -18.03 20.21
N ARG A 326 -2.57 -18.39 20.56
CA ARG A 326 -2.23 -18.91 21.89
C ARG A 326 -2.26 -17.85 22.99
N LEU A 327 -2.08 -16.58 22.64
CA LEU A 327 -2.18 -15.44 23.56
C LEU A 327 -3.59 -14.86 23.66
N LEU A 328 -4.52 -15.31 22.81
CA LEU A 328 -5.90 -14.86 22.92
C LEU A 328 -6.57 -15.39 24.18
N SER A 329 -7.30 -14.49 24.86
CA SER A 329 -8.31 -14.82 25.86
C SER A 329 -9.35 -15.79 25.28
N LYS A 330 -10.14 -16.39 26.16
CA LYS A 330 -11.36 -17.08 25.72
C LYS A 330 -12.21 -16.09 24.94
N ASP A 331 -12.70 -16.52 23.79
CA ASP A 331 -13.53 -15.69 22.92
C ASP A 331 -12.83 -14.51 22.24
N GLY A 332 -11.48 -14.54 22.21
CA GLY A 332 -10.68 -13.45 21.65
C GLY A 332 -10.83 -13.26 20.14
N ILE A 333 -10.50 -12.05 19.69
CA ILE A 333 -10.54 -11.63 18.30
C ILE A 333 -9.12 -11.57 17.72
N LEU A 334 -8.92 -12.15 16.55
CA LEU A 334 -7.70 -12.01 15.76
C LEU A 334 -8.00 -11.21 14.49
N VAL A 335 -7.24 -10.15 14.25
CA VAL A 335 -7.12 -9.51 12.95
C VAL A 335 -5.82 -9.98 12.31
N SER A 336 -5.91 -10.71 11.20
CA SER A 336 -4.73 -11.20 10.46
C SER A 336 -4.67 -10.52 9.11
N ALA A 337 -3.59 -9.77 8.86
CA ALA A 337 -3.40 -9.01 7.63
C ALA A 337 -2.21 -9.52 6.81
N SER A 338 -2.25 -9.22 5.51
CA SER A 338 -1.17 -9.52 4.58
C SER A 338 -1.13 -8.49 3.46
N CYS A 339 0.03 -7.85 3.29
CA CYS A 339 0.35 -7.02 2.13
C CYS A 339 1.13 -7.78 1.03
N SER A 340 1.35 -9.08 1.20
CA SER A 340 2.05 -9.91 0.21
C SER A 340 1.19 -10.10 -1.03
N MET A 341 1.40 -9.34 -2.11
CA MET A 341 0.57 -9.40 -3.34
C MET A 341 0.36 -10.83 -3.85
N HIS A 342 1.41 -11.67 -3.78
CA HIS A 342 1.35 -13.04 -4.25
C HIS A 342 0.43 -13.97 -3.44
N LEU A 343 0.11 -13.64 -2.19
CA LEU A 343 -0.75 -14.47 -1.34
C LEU A 343 -2.24 -14.17 -1.64
N PRO A 344 -3.00 -15.14 -2.17
CA PRO A 344 -4.45 -15.03 -2.32
C PRO A 344 -5.16 -14.93 -0.96
N GLU A 345 -6.34 -14.29 -0.93
CA GLU A 345 -7.14 -14.16 0.29
C GLU A 345 -7.62 -15.52 0.83
N ASP A 346 -8.05 -16.43 -0.06
CA ASP A 346 -8.51 -17.76 0.36
C ASP A 346 -7.37 -18.61 0.95
N ASP A 347 -6.12 -18.39 0.52
CA ASP A 347 -4.96 -19.05 1.12
C ASP A 347 -4.66 -18.50 2.51
N LEU A 348 -4.81 -17.20 2.75
CA LEU A 348 -4.76 -16.63 4.10
C LEU A 348 -5.86 -17.22 5.00
N GLN A 349 -7.08 -17.37 4.49
CA GLN A 349 -8.17 -18.02 5.23
C GLN A 349 -7.81 -19.48 5.59
N ASN A 350 -7.25 -20.23 4.64
CA ASN A 350 -6.82 -21.62 4.87
C ASN A 350 -5.69 -21.70 5.90
N ILE A 351 -4.74 -20.74 5.88
CA ILE A 351 -3.71 -20.62 6.91
C ILE A 351 -4.36 -20.43 8.29
N LEU A 352 -5.33 -19.50 8.43
CA LEU A 352 -6.03 -19.28 9.70
C LEU A 352 -6.79 -20.53 10.19
N LEU A 353 -7.49 -21.22 9.29
CA LEU A 353 -8.20 -22.45 9.61
C LEU A 353 -7.23 -23.53 10.12
N THR A 354 -6.13 -23.75 9.40
CA THR A 354 -5.14 -24.77 9.78
C THR A 354 -4.40 -24.40 11.06
N SER A 355 -4.08 -23.12 11.28
CA SER A 355 -3.54 -22.60 12.54
C SER A 355 -4.47 -22.88 13.71
N ALA A 356 -5.76 -22.55 13.58
CA ALA A 356 -6.74 -22.80 14.64
C ALA A 356 -6.91 -24.30 14.92
N ARG A 357 -6.97 -25.13 13.87
CA ARG A 357 -7.10 -26.57 14.02
C ARG A 357 -5.90 -27.24 14.67
N HIS A 358 -4.69 -26.72 14.43
CA HIS A 358 -3.47 -27.19 15.10
C HIS A 358 -3.48 -26.88 16.62
N LEU A 359 -4.30 -25.93 17.06
CA LEU A 359 -4.50 -25.59 18.47
C LEU A 359 -5.74 -26.27 19.07
N ASP A 360 -6.38 -27.16 18.32
CA ASP A 360 -7.67 -27.77 18.63
C ASP A 360 -8.81 -26.77 18.85
N ARG A 361 -8.73 -25.60 18.19
CA ARG A 361 -9.73 -24.53 18.27
C ARG A 361 -10.56 -24.44 17.00
N ASN A 362 -11.74 -23.85 17.16
CA ASN A 362 -12.59 -23.43 16.04
C ASN A 362 -12.54 -21.91 15.92
N ILE A 363 -12.68 -21.41 14.69
CA ILE A 363 -12.77 -19.97 14.41
C ILE A 363 -14.06 -19.63 13.68
N GLN A 364 -14.59 -18.43 13.93
CA GLN A 364 -15.65 -17.82 13.14
C GLN A 364 -15.06 -16.63 12.39
N MET A 365 -15.17 -16.62 11.06
CA MET A 365 -14.78 -15.46 10.26
C MET A 365 -15.88 -14.40 10.39
N LEU A 366 -15.51 -13.22 10.87
CA LEU A 366 -16.43 -12.11 11.09
C LEU A 366 -16.42 -11.15 9.91
N GLU A 367 -15.22 -10.84 9.41
CA GLU A 367 -15.04 -9.84 8.36
C GLU A 367 -13.92 -10.21 7.39
N ARG A 368 -14.08 -9.74 6.15
CA ARG A 368 -13.06 -9.71 5.11
C ARG A 368 -12.77 -8.24 4.75
N GLY A 369 -11.54 -7.83 4.99
CA GLY A 369 -11.01 -6.50 4.73
C GLY A 369 -10.01 -6.48 3.59
N GLY A 370 -9.79 -5.30 3.04
CA GLY A 370 -8.86 -5.04 1.94
C GLY A 370 -8.38 -3.60 1.99
N GLN A 371 -7.68 -3.17 0.95
CA GLN A 371 -7.26 -1.77 0.83
C GLN A 371 -8.46 -0.82 0.72
N GLY A 372 -8.32 0.39 1.28
CA GLY A 372 -9.33 1.44 1.25
C GLY A 372 -9.65 1.95 -0.17
N PRO A 373 -10.74 2.72 -0.33
CA PRO A 373 -11.19 3.21 -1.64
C PRO A 373 -10.28 4.32 -2.23
N ASP A 374 -9.36 4.88 -1.44
CA ASP A 374 -8.26 5.73 -1.91
C ASP A 374 -7.11 4.94 -2.57
N HIS A 375 -7.16 3.60 -2.47
CA HIS A 375 -6.32 2.64 -3.17
C HIS A 375 -7.16 1.80 -4.16
N PRO A 376 -7.80 2.43 -5.16
CA PRO A 376 -8.73 1.72 -6.05
C PRO A 376 -8.07 0.53 -6.74
N VAL A 377 -8.76 -0.61 -6.76
CA VAL A 377 -8.30 -1.80 -7.49
C VAL A 377 -8.70 -1.65 -8.95
N HIS A 378 -7.73 -1.73 -9.86
CA HIS A 378 -7.99 -1.73 -11.29
C HIS A 378 -8.61 -3.08 -11.69
N PRO A 379 -9.84 -3.14 -12.24
CA PRO A 379 -10.56 -4.40 -12.46
C PRO A 379 -9.85 -5.38 -13.40
N ALA A 380 -9.09 -4.86 -14.37
CA ALA A 380 -8.33 -5.68 -15.30
C ALA A 380 -6.91 -6.04 -14.81
N ILE A 381 -6.43 -5.47 -13.70
CA ILE A 381 -5.04 -5.65 -13.21
C ILE A 381 -5.12 -6.12 -11.75
N VAL A 382 -5.22 -7.43 -11.57
CA VAL A 382 -5.44 -8.05 -10.25
C VAL A 382 -4.31 -7.74 -9.27
N GLU A 383 -3.10 -7.49 -9.78
CA GLU A 383 -1.91 -7.12 -9.02
C GLU A 383 -2.07 -5.79 -8.26
N THR A 384 -3.03 -4.93 -8.64
CA THR A 384 -3.36 -3.70 -7.90
C THR A 384 -4.09 -3.97 -6.58
N ARG A 385 -4.63 -5.18 -6.37
CA ARG A 385 -5.15 -5.63 -5.07
C ARG A 385 -4.06 -6.40 -4.33
N TYR A 386 -3.50 -5.81 -3.28
CA TYR A 386 -2.40 -6.45 -2.52
C TYR A 386 -2.70 -6.65 -1.04
N ILE A 387 -3.57 -5.82 -0.43
CA ILE A 387 -3.96 -5.96 0.98
C ILE A 387 -5.08 -7.00 1.14
N LYS A 388 -4.90 -7.90 2.10
CA LYS A 388 -5.96 -8.74 2.66
C LYS A 388 -5.95 -8.56 4.18
N SER A 389 -7.12 -8.56 4.79
CA SER A 389 -7.28 -8.59 6.25
C SER A 389 -8.46 -9.48 6.58
N ILE A 390 -8.31 -10.39 7.53
CA ILE A 390 -9.38 -11.26 8.01
C ILE A 390 -9.52 -11.06 9.51
N THR A 391 -10.71 -10.69 9.95
CA THR A 391 -11.07 -10.63 11.37
C THR A 391 -11.81 -11.90 11.73
N CYS A 392 -11.31 -12.65 12.70
CA CYS A 392 -11.96 -13.86 13.18
C CYS A 392 -12.03 -13.92 14.70
N ARG A 393 -13.05 -14.62 15.19
CA ARG A 393 -13.26 -14.93 16.61
C ARG A 393 -12.78 -16.34 16.89
N LEU A 394 -11.92 -16.51 17.89
CA LEU A 394 -11.45 -17.81 18.34
C LEU A 394 -12.41 -18.36 19.40
N LEU A 395 -13.14 -19.42 19.04
CA LEU A 395 -14.14 -20.00 19.93
C LEU A 395 -13.47 -20.65 21.17
N PRO A 396 -14.16 -20.65 22.32
CA PRO A 396 -13.76 -21.46 23.46
C PRO A 396 -13.69 -22.95 23.08
N ASN A 397 -12.81 -23.70 23.76
CA ASN A 397 -12.87 -25.16 23.70
C ASN A 397 -14.21 -25.62 24.29
N SER A 398 -14.88 -26.53 23.57
CA SER A 398 -16.04 -27.27 24.08
C SER A 398 -15.69 -28.08 25.31
#